data_AF-A0AAD5ED72-F1
#
_entry.id   AF-A0AAD5ED72-F1
#
_cell.length_a   1.000
_cell.length_b   1.000
_cell.length_c   1.000
_cell.angle_alpha   90.00
_cell.angle_beta   90.00
_cell.angle_gamma   90.00
#
_symmetry.space_group_name_H-M   'P 1'
#
loop_
_entity.id
_entity.type
_entity.pdbx_description
1 polymer ?
#
loop_
_entity_poly.entity_id
_entity_poly.type
_entity_poly.pdbx_seq_one_letter_code
_entity_poly.pdbx_strand_id
1 'polypeptide(L)' 'MAEADNQDQQQRLKSAVWYTVGRIAEAEAESTGKTASPQFIASLADVVYKQIETLAMDVEMFAR' A
#
# COMPACT_ATOMS: atom_id res chain seq x y z
N MET A 1 -23.53 4.78 10.70
CA MET A 1 -23.25 5.83 9.69
C MET A 1 -21.78 6.24 9.75
N ALA A 2 -21.23 6.67 10.89
CA ALA A 2 -19.79 6.97 11.05
C ALA A 2 -18.82 5.80 10.75
N GLU A 3 -19.22 4.55 11.05
CA GLU A 3 -18.39 3.37 10.75
C GLU A 3 -18.30 3.06 9.25
N ALA A 4 -19.37 3.33 8.49
CA ALA A 4 -19.39 3.13 7.04
C ALA A 4 -18.48 4.14 6.32
N ASP A 5 -18.50 5.41 6.74
CA ASP A 5 -17.62 6.45 6.21
C ASP A 5 -16.13 6.13 6.43
N ASN A 6 -15.80 5.53 7.58
CA ASN A 6 -14.43 5.13 7.89
C ASN A 6 -13.97 3.94 7.03
N GLN A 7 -14.85 2.96 6.80
CA GLN A 7 -14.58 1.84 5.90
C GLN A 7 -14.37 2.31 4.46
N ASP A 8 -15.20 3.24 3.98
CA ASP A 8 -15.08 3.82 2.65
C ASP A 8 -13.76 4.61 2.49
N GLN A 9 -13.38 5.39 3.51
CA GLN A 9 -12.11 6.08 3.52
C GLN A 9 -10.93 5.09 3.50
N GLN A 10 -10.98 4.05 4.32
CA GLN A 10 -9.93 3.02 4.37
C GLN A 10 -9.79 2.31 3.01
N GLN A 11 -10.90 1.98 2.36
CA GLN A 11 -10.89 1.34 1.06
C GLN A 11 -10.26 2.25 -0.01
N ARG A 12 -10.58 3.55 0.00
CA ARG A 12 -9.97 4.54 -0.90
C ARG A 12 -8.46 4.65 -0.70
N LEU A 13 -7.99 4.64 0.56
CA LEU A 13 -6.56 4.66 0.88
C LEU A 13 -5.86 3.39 0.38
N LYS A 14 -6.44 2.21 0.61
CA LYS A 14 -5.93 0.94 0.09
C LYS A 14 -5.84 0.94 -1.44
N SER A 15 -6.86 1.45 -2.14
CA SER A 15 -6.83 1.58 -3.59
C SER A 15 -5.72 2.51 -4.09
N ALA A 16 -5.46 3.62 -3.40
CA ALA A 16 -4.37 4.53 -3.74
C ALA A 16 -2.98 3.88 -3.55
N VAL A 17 -2.82 3.10 -2.48
CA VAL A 17 -1.59 2.32 -2.24
C VAL A 17 -1.41 1.27 -3.33
N TRP A 18 -2.46 0.48 -3.64
CA TRP A 18 -2.40 -0.54 -4.69
C TRP A 18 -2.00 0.04 -6.04
N TYR A 19 -2.60 1.16 -6.46
CA TYR A 19 -2.26 1.82 -7.72
C TYR A 19 -0.79 2.25 -7.75
N THR A 20 -0.30 2.86 -6.68
CA THR A 20 1.08 3.37 -6.62
C THR A 20 2.10 2.23 -6.57
N VAL A 21 1.83 1.20 -5.75
CA VAL A 21 2.67 0.00 -5.66
C VAL A 21 2.71 -0.75 -6.98
N GLY A 22 1.58 -0.89 -7.67
CA GLY A 22 1.50 -1.50 -9.00
C GLY A 22 2.42 -0.80 -10.00
N ARG A 23 2.33 0.53 -10.09
CA ARG A 23 3.20 1.33 -10.98
C ARG A 23 4.68 1.17 -10.68
N ILE A 24 5.06 1.14 -9.41
CA ILE A 24 6.47 0.95 -9.00
C ILE A 24 6.93 -0.46 -9.35
N ALA A 25 6.13 -1.48 -9.01
CA ALA A 25 6.47 -2.89 -9.27
C ALA A 25 6.55 -3.19 -10.78
N GLU A 26 5.68 -2.60 -11.59
CA GLU A 26 5.72 -2.70 -13.05
C GLU A 26 7.01 -2.08 -13.63
N ALA A 27 7.37 -0.88 -13.17
CA ALA A 27 8.60 -0.20 -13.62
C ALA A 27 9.87 -1.00 -13.26
N GLU A 28 9.92 -1.59 -12.06
CA GLU A 28 11.01 -2.47 -11.63
C GLU A 28 11.02 -3.82 -12.38
N ALA A 29 9.85 -4.37 -12.70
CA ALA A 29 9.75 -5.57 -13.52
C ALA A 29 10.26 -5.32 -14.94
N GLU A 30 9.88 -4.19 -15.55
CA GLU A 30 10.37 -3.78 -16.87
C GLU A 30 11.89 -3.59 -16.88
N SER A 31 12.45 -2.89 -15.88
CA SER A 31 13.90 -2.65 -15.78
C SER A 31 14.72 -3.94 -15.63
N THR A 32 14.14 -4.98 -15.03
CA THR A 32 14.79 -6.28 -14.79
C THR A 32 14.45 -7.34 -15.83
N GLY A 33 13.66 -7.00 -16.87
CA GLY A 33 13.19 -7.94 -17.89
C GLY A 33 12.26 -9.04 -17.34
N LYS A 34 11.55 -8.74 -16.24
CA LYS A 34 10.61 -9.63 -15.56
C LYS A 34 9.18 -9.12 -15.72
N THR A 35 8.22 -9.85 -15.16
CA THR A 35 6.82 -9.44 -15.07
C THR A 35 6.36 -9.46 -13.61
N ALA A 36 5.55 -8.48 -13.23
CA ALA A 36 4.88 -8.45 -11.94
C ALA A 36 3.46 -9.01 -12.10
N SER A 37 3.13 -10.10 -11.41
CA SER A 37 1.78 -10.65 -11.49
C SER A 37 0.79 -9.81 -10.68
N PRO A 38 -0.51 -9.80 -11.05
CA PRO A 38 -1.53 -9.09 -10.27
C PRO A 38 -1.61 -9.55 -8.80
N GLN A 39 -1.40 -10.85 -8.54
CA GLN A 39 -1.39 -11.42 -7.19
C GLN A 39 -0.17 -10.96 -6.38
N PHE A 40 0.98 -10.84 -7.03
CA PHE A 40 2.18 -10.29 -6.42
C PHE A 40 1.98 -8.82 -6.05
N ILE A 41 1.44 -8.00 -6.97
CA ILE A 41 1.15 -6.59 -6.72
C ILE A 41 0.13 -6.43 -5.58
N ALA A 42 -0.94 -7.23 -5.56
CA ALA A 42 -1.94 -7.19 -4.49
C ALA A 42 -1.31 -7.54 -3.13
N SER A 43 -0.52 -8.60 -3.07
CA SER A 43 0.15 -9.02 -1.84
C SER A 43 1.17 -7.98 -1.36
N LEU A 44 1.93 -7.37 -2.28
CA LEU A 44 2.87 -6.31 -1.97
C LEU A 44 2.16 -5.04 -1.48
N ALA A 45 1.04 -4.67 -2.08
CA ALA A 45 0.24 -3.53 -1.63
C ALA A 45 -0.29 -3.72 -0.20
N ASP A 46 -0.72 -4.94 0.16
CA ASP A 46 -1.14 -5.26 1.54
C ASP A 46 0.02 -5.17 2.53
N VAL A 47 1.22 -5.63 2.15
CA VAL A 47 2.42 -5.50 2.99
C VAL A 47 2.77 -4.03 3.20
N VAL A 48 2.79 -3.23 2.14
CA VAL A 48 3.09 -1.79 2.21
C VAL A 48 2.06 -1.06 3.06
N TYR A 49 0.77 -1.36 2.89
CA TYR A 49 -0.29 -0.74 3.68
C TYR A 49 -0.09 -0.98 5.19
N LYS A 50 0.21 -2.22 5.60
CA LYS A 50 0.51 -2.55 7.01
C LYS A 50 1.80 -1.88 7.50
N GLN A 51 2.81 -1.76 6.64
CA GLN A 51 4.06 -1.10 7.00
C GLN A 51 3.86 0.39 7.29
N ILE A 52 2.93 1.06 6.59
CA ILE A 52 2.57 2.46 6.86
C ILE A 52 2.01 2.61 8.28
N GLU A 53 1.17 1.68 8.73
CA GLU A 53 0.62 1.70 10.10
C GLU A 53 1.73 1.58 11.15
N THR A 54 2.65 0.62 10.99
CA THR A 54 3.80 0.46 11.88
C THR A 54 4.69 1.70 11.89
N LEU A 55 5.04 2.21 10.70
CA LEU A 55 5.90 3.38 10.57
C LEU A 55 5.27 4.63 11.20
N ALA A 56 3.95 4.81 11.06
CA ALA A 56 3.26 5.93 11.69
C ALA A 56 3.38 5.89 13.22
N MET A 57 3.24 4.71 13.82
CA MET A 57 3.42 4.53 15.27
C MET A 57 4.86 4.83 15.71
N ASP A 58 5.84 4.31 14.97
CA ASP A 58 7.26 4.54 15.28
C ASP A 58 7.61 6.04 15.19
N VAL A 59 7.14 6.73 14.15
CA VAL A 59 7.35 8.18 13.96
C VAL A 59 6.71 8.97 15.10
N GLU A 60 5.51 8.59 15.55
CA GLU A 60 4.89 9.22 16.71
C GLU A 60 5.69 9.00 17.99
N MET A 61 6.20 7.79 18.23
CA MET A 61 7.02 7.49 19.40
C MET A 61 8.36 8.23 19.37
N PHE A 62 8.97 8.43 18.21
CA PHE A 62 10.23 9.18 18.09
C PHE A 62 10.04 10.69 18.27
N ALA A 63 8.86 11.21 17.97
CA ALA A 63 8.57 12.65 18.09
C ALA A 63 8.12 13.08 19.50
N ARG A 64 7.66 12.13 20.34
CA ARG A 64 7.28 12.35 21.74
C ARG A 64 8.49 12.41 22.65
#